data_AF-A0A7S2WPF4-F1
#
_entry.id   AF-A0A7S2WPF4-F1
#
_cell.length_a   1.000
_cell.length_b   1.000
_cell.length_c   1.000
_cell.angle_alpha   90.00
_cell.angle_beta   90.00
_cell.angle_gamma   90.00
#
_symmetry.space_group_name_H-M   'P 1'
#
loop_
_entity.id
_entity.type
_entity.pdbx_description
1 polymer ?
#
loop_
_entity_poly.entity_id
_entity_poly.type
_entity_poly.pdbx_seq_one_letter_code
_entity_poly.pdbx_strand_id
1 'polypeptide(L)'
;DAPLYYPMPSLCETIHCASPKWDDYRSALVNAGYRVSGCHKVPDAIKTDAPDEVVWDILRCWVKRHPINSKRNSPKSHGHTILSKEPVLQADFSRPKSFKPKPKAARFPPNPEEQWGPKSRARPKKRPVEDGTPGSQSKKPAIDAESEIAATSTNASAAQEGTTADDAQA
;
A
#
# COMPACT_ATOMS: atom_id res chain seq x y z
N ASP A 1 -7.59 -14.08 24.86
CA ASP A 1 -8.72 -13.58 24.04
C ASP A 1 -9.17 -12.27 24.68
N ALA A 2 -9.55 -11.27 23.89
CA ALA A 2 -9.92 -9.94 24.39
C ALA A 2 -11.44 -9.72 24.24
N PRO A 3 -12.12 -9.12 25.24
CA PRO A 3 -13.59 -9.01 25.24
C PRO A 3 -14.12 -7.97 24.24
N LEU A 4 -13.33 -6.96 23.84
CA LEU A 4 -13.73 -5.89 22.93
C LEU A 4 -13.01 -5.98 21.57
N TYR A 5 -13.62 -5.37 20.55
CA TYR A 5 -13.03 -5.17 19.23
C TYR A 5 -13.17 -3.71 18.80
N TYR A 6 -12.21 -3.24 18.01
CA TYR A 6 -12.18 -1.89 17.48
C TYR A 6 -12.41 -1.90 15.97
N PRO A 7 -13.56 -1.41 15.48
CA PRO A 7 -13.74 -1.18 14.06
C PRO A 7 -12.86 0.00 13.62
N MET A 8 -11.91 -0.26 12.73
CA MET A 8 -10.99 0.76 12.23
C MET A 8 -11.70 2.00 11.65
N PRO A 9 -12.72 1.86 10.78
CA PRO A 9 -13.37 3.02 10.16
C PRO A 9 -14.02 3.95 11.18
N SER A 10 -14.62 3.40 12.24
CA SER A 10 -15.29 4.21 13.28
C SER A 10 -14.29 5.01 14.12
N LEU A 11 -13.10 4.46 14.38
CA LEU A 11 -12.03 5.22 15.04
C LEU A 11 -11.58 6.38 14.16
N CYS A 12 -11.36 6.14 12.86
CA CYS A 12 -10.95 7.16 11.91
C CYS A 12 -12.02 8.25 11.70
N GLU A 13 -13.30 7.87 11.72
CA GLU A 13 -14.43 8.79 11.64
C GLU A 13 -14.45 9.78 12.81
N THR A 14 -14.15 9.29 14.02
CA THR A 14 -14.10 10.10 15.25
C THR A 14 -13.05 11.22 15.17
N ILE A 15 -11.90 10.96 14.57
CA ILE A 15 -10.79 11.92 14.41
C ILE A 15 -10.75 12.58 13.02
N HIS A 16 -11.70 12.23 12.14
CA HIS A 16 -11.77 12.68 10.75
C HIS A 16 -10.48 12.45 9.93
N CYS A 17 -9.81 11.32 10.16
CA CYS A 17 -8.59 10.96 9.43
C CYS A 17 -8.86 10.02 8.25
N ALA A 18 -7.91 9.95 7.32
CA ALA A 18 -7.90 8.91 6.31
C ALA A 18 -7.69 7.55 6.98
N SER A 19 -8.47 6.54 6.61
CA SER A 19 -8.35 5.19 7.16
C SER A 19 -7.02 4.55 6.74
N PRO A 20 -6.17 4.09 7.68
CA PRO A 20 -4.97 3.34 7.34
C PRO A 20 -5.35 2.01 6.69
N LYS A 21 -4.46 1.47 5.85
CA LYS A 21 -4.64 0.11 5.36
C LYS A 21 -4.59 -0.86 6.53
N TRP A 22 -5.37 -1.93 6.43
CA TRP A 22 -5.46 -2.97 7.46
C TRP A 22 -4.09 -3.48 7.90
N ASP A 23 -3.22 -3.78 6.94
CA ASP A 23 -1.88 -4.31 7.20
C ASP A 23 -0.96 -3.29 7.87
N ASP A 24 -1.07 -1.99 7.56
CA ASP A 24 -0.21 -0.95 8.13
C ASP A 24 -0.54 -0.76 9.60
N TYR A 25 -1.83 -0.69 9.94
CA TYR A 25 -2.24 -0.53 11.32
C TYR A 25 -1.97 -1.79 12.15
N ARG A 26 -2.22 -2.97 11.57
CA ARG A 26 -1.87 -4.24 12.20
C ARG A 26 -0.36 -4.36 12.43
N SER A 27 0.46 -3.88 11.50
CA SER A 27 1.91 -3.82 11.63
C SER A 27 2.32 -2.93 12.80
N ALA A 28 1.73 -1.74 12.93
CA ALA A 28 2.01 -0.83 14.05
C ALA A 28 1.71 -1.46 15.42
N LEU A 29 0.58 -2.14 15.56
CA LEU A 29 0.24 -2.83 16.80
C LEU A 29 1.19 -3.99 17.13
N VAL A 30 1.60 -4.77 16.13
CA VAL A 30 2.53 -5.89 16.31
C VAL A 30 3.94 -5.38 16.63
N ASN A 31 4.39 -4.32 15.98
CA ASN A 31 5.67 -3.67 16.27
C ASN A 31 5.70 -3.06 17.68
N ALA A 32 4.55 -2.59 18.17
CA ALA A 32 4.38 -2.15 19.55
C ALA A 32 4.34 -3.30 20.57
N GLY A 33 4.44 -4.56 20.12
CA GLY A 33 4.50 -5.75 20.99
C GLY A 33 3.13 -6.32 21.37
N TYR A 34 2.04 -5.84 20.80
CA TYR A 34 0.69 -6.31 21.12
C TYR A 34 0.22 -7.41 20.18
N ARG A 35 -0.61 -8.31 20.72
CA ARG A 35 -1.23 -9.38 19.92
C ARG A 35 -2.43 -8.85 19.16
N VAL A 36 -2.52 -9.19 17.88
CA VAL A 36 -3.60 -8.72 17.00
C VAL A 36 -4.28 -9.86 16.28
N SER A 37 -5.61 -9.91 16.40
CA SER A 37 -6.48 -10.86 15.69
C SER A 37 -7.65 -10.14 15.02
N GLY A 38 -8.15 -10.72 13.92
CA GLY A 38 -9.31 -10.19 13.20
C GLY A 38 -10.63 -10.71 13.79
N CYS A 39 -11.71 -9.96 13.59
CA CYS A 39 -13.05 -10.38 13.98
C CYS A 39 -13.79 -11.05 12.81
N HIS A 40 -14.52 -12.15 13.07
CA HIS A 40 -15.32 -12.81 12.02
C HIS A 40 -16.57 -12.00 11.63
N LYS A 41 -17.13 -11.22 12.57
CA LYS A 41 -18.37 -10.47 12.38
C LYS A 41 -18.15 -9.20 11.55
N VAL A 42 -16.98 -8.57 11.70
CA VAL A 42 -16.63 -7.31 11.04
C VAL A 42 -15.20 -7.44 10.51
N PRO A 43 -15.00 -7.41 9.18
CA PRO A 43 -13.70 -7.70 8.58
C PRO A 43 -12.64 -6.66 8.94
N ASP A 44 -13.06 -5.39 9.09
CA ASP A 44 -12.20 -4.26 9.45
C ASP A 44 -12.13 -4.01 10.96
N ALA A 45 -12.54 -4.99 11.78
CA ALA A 45 -12.49 -4.88 13.24
C ALA A 45 -11.36 -5.69 13.86
N ILE A 46 -10.62 -5.02 14.74
CA ILE A 46 -9.41 -5.53 15.36
C ILE A 46 -9.68 -5.92 16.80
N LYS A 47 -9.27 -7.12 17.15
CA LYS A 47 -9.14 -7.55 18.55
C LYS A 47 -7.68 -7.45 18.94
N THR A 48 -7.38 -6.62 19.94
CA THR A 48 -6.04 -6.38 20.45
C THR A 48 -6.04 -6.45 21.98
N ASP A 49 -4.88 -6.77 22.55
CA ASP A 49 -4.59 -6.73 23.98
C ASP A 49 -4.03 -5.36 24.41
N ALA A 50 -3.92 -4.43 23.45
CA ALA A 50 -3.42 -3.08 23.70
C ALA A 50 -4.43 -2.25 24.50
N PRO A 51 -3.97 -1.41 25.45
CA PRO A 51 -4.85 -0.46 26.12
C PRO A 51 -5.35 0.60 25.13
N ASP A 52 -6.51 1.19 25.43
CA ASP A 52 -7.15 2.21 24.58
C ASP A 52 -6.22 3.39 24.26
N GLU A 53 -5.36 3.77 25.21
CA GLU A 53 -4.39 4.84 25.02
C GLU A 53 -3.43 4.57 23.87
N VAL A 54 -2.95 3.32 23.75
CA VAL A 54 -2.03 2.90 22.68
C VAL A 54 -2.74 2.87 21.33
N VAL A 55 -3.99 2.41 21.30
CA VAL A 55 -4.83 2.40 20.08
C VAL A 55 -4.96 3.82 19.51
N TRP A 56 -5.22 4.80 20.39
CA TRP A 56 -5.29 6.22 20.01
C TRP A 56 -3.92 6.82 19.68
N ASP A 57 -2.85 6.46 20.38
CA ASP A 57 -1.49 6.92 20.09
C ASP A 57 -1.04 6.54 18.68
N ILE A 58 -1.32 5.30 18.26
CA ILE A 58 -1.03 4.85 16.90
C ILE A 58 -1.78 5.72 15.87
N LEU A 59 -3.04 6.05 16.12
CA LEU A 59 -3.81 6.93 15.25
C LEU A 59 -3.32 8.38 15.27
N ARG A 60 -2.86 8.89 16.41
CA ARG A 60 -2.19 10.21 16.51
C ARG A 60 -0.93 10.24 15.64
N CYS A 61 -0.08 9.20 15.73
CA CYS A 61 1.09 9.04 14.87
C CYS A 61 0.71 8.95 13.39
N TRP A 62 -0.41 8.30 13.06
CA TRP A 62 -0.92 8.22 11.70
C TRP A 62 -1.33 9.59 11.16
N VAL A 63 -2.07 10.38 11.94
CA VAL A 63 -2.49 11.75 11.57
C VAL A 63 -1.31 12.70 11.42
N LYS A 64 -0.24 12.53 12.21
CA LYS A 64 1.01 13.28 12.02
C LYS A 64 1.64 13.03 10.64
N ARG A 65 1.52 11.81 10.11
CA ARG A 65 2.00 11.45 8.76
C ARG A 65 1.03 11.84 7.65
N HIS A 66 -0.27 11.78 7.93
CA HIS A 66 -1.35 12.09 6.99
C HIS A 66 -2.23 13.20 7.58
N PRO A 67 -1.87 14.47 7.37
CA PRO A 67 -2.55 15.58 8.01
C PRO A 67 -4.02 15.64 7.59
N ILE A 68 -4.89 15.91 8.57
CA ILE A 68 -6.32 16.07 8.35
C ILE A 68 -6.66 17.46 7.81
N ASN A 69 -7.77 17.56 7.09
CA ASN A 69 -8.25 18.85 6.60
C ASN A 69 -8.68 19.74 7.79
N SER A 70 -8.08 20.93 7.91
CA SER A 70 -8.34 21.88 9.01
C SER A 70 -9.82 22.23 9.17
N LYS A 71 -10.62 22.18 8.09
CA LYS A 71 -12.08 22.43 8.14
C LYS A 71 -12.83 21.41 9.01
N ARG A 72 -12.33 20.18 9.08
CA ARG A 72 -12.95 19.09 9.87
C ARG A 72 -12.41 19.05 11.30
N ASN A 73 -11.27 19.69 11.57
CA ASN A 73 -10.66 19.77 12.89
C ASN A 73 -11.13 21.03 13.65
N SER A 74 -12.42 21.09 13.96
CA SER A 74 -12.96 22.17 14.79
C SER A 74 -12.55 21.98 16.26
N PRO A 75 -12.19 23.05 17.00
CA PRO A 75 -11.74 22.94 18.40
C PRO A 75 -12.77 22.34 19.36
N LYS A 76 -14.06 22.36 18.99
CA LYS A 76 -15.15 21.76 19.76
C LYS A 76 -15.38 20.26 19.43
N SER A 77 -14.72 19.73 18.40
CA SER A 77 -14.89 18.33 17.99
C SER A 77 -14.14 17.39 18.94
N HIS A 78 -14.70 16.20 19.19
CA HIS A 78 -14.04 15.14 19.96
C HIS A 78 -12.68 14.77 19.36
N GLY A 79 -12.58 14.75 18.03
CA GLY A 79 -11.33 14.47 17.34
C GLY A 79 -10.22 15.47 17.69
N HIS A 80 -10.56 16.75 17.87
CA HIS A 80 -9.60 17.77 18.28
C HIS A 80 -9.02 17.46 19.66
N THR A 81 -9.88 17.23 20.66
CA THR A 81 -9.47 16.87 22.02
C THR A 81 -8.57 15.63 22.05
N ILE A 82 -8.87 14.62 21.23
CA ILE A 82 -8.06 13.40 21.14
C ILE A 82 -6.68 13.70 20.55
N LEU A 83 -6.61 14.52 19.49
CA LEU A 83 -5.37 14.89 18.79
C LEU A 83 -4.52 15.91 19.55
N SER A 84 -5.10 16.70 20.45
CA SER A 84 -4.38 17.63 21.32
C SER A 84 -3.47 16.92 22.34
N LYS A 85 -3.80 15.67 22.72
CA LYS A 85 -2.93 14.85 23.58
C LYS A 85 -1.76 14.32 22.76
N GLU A 86 -0.54 14.50 23.27
CA GLU A 86 0.65 13.96 22.62
C GLU A 86 0.71 12.43 22.74
N PRO A 87 1.14 11.72 21.67
CA PRO A 87 1.31 10.28 21.72
C PRO A 87 2.52 9.92 22.57
N VAL A 88 2.35 8.99 23.51
CA VAL A 88 3.42 8.44 24.35
C VAL A 88 4.21 7.39 23.56
N LEU A 89 3.51 6.58 22.77
CA LEU A 89 4.10 5.57 21.90
C LEU A 89 4.34 6.14 20.49
N GLN A 90 5.57 6.02 19.98
CA GLN A 90 5.84 6.25 18.56
C GLN A 90 5.55 5.00 17.74
N ALA A 91 4.53 5.06 16.89
CA ALA A 91 4.12 3.93 16.06
C ALA A 91 5.01 3.75 14.80
N ASP A 92 5.52 2.54 14.60
CA ASP A 92 6.17 2.11 13.35
C ASP A 92 5.20 1.31 12.49
N PHE A 93 4.86 1.85 11.32
CA PHE A 93 3.94 1.21 10.36
C PHE A 93 4.66 0.30 9.34
N SER A 94 5.97 0.10 9.47
CA SER A 94 6.70 -0.84 8.63
C SER A 94 6.21 -2.28 8.84
N ARG A 95 6.02 -3.04 7.75
CA ARG A 95 5.54 -4.42 7.81
C ARG A 95 6.56 -5.30 8.56
N PRO A 96 6.22 -5.91 9.71
CA PRO A 96 7.17 -6.73 10.42
C PRO A 96 7.43 -8.05 9.70
N LYS A 97 8.63 -8.59 9.93
CA LYS A 97 9.09 -9.88 9.37
C LYS A 97 8.21 -11.06 9.76
N SER A 98 7.42 -10.94 10.83
CA SER A 98 6.46 -11.96 11.26
C SER A 98 5.30 -12.16 10.29
N PHE A 99 4.95 -11.13 9.49
CA PHE A 99 3.90 -11.24 8.47
C PHE A 99 4.41 -11.99 7.24
N LYS A 100 4.09 -13.28 7.18
CA LYS A 100 4.32 -14.07 5.98
C LYS A 100 3.25 -13.71 4.93
N PRO A 101 3.63 -13.44 3.66
CA PRO A 101 2.65 -13.31 2.60
C PRO A 101 1.89 -14.63 2.45
N LYS A 102 0.57 -14.55 2.24
CA LYS A 102 -0.20 -15.76 1.93
C LYS A 102 0.30 -16.31 0.59
N PRO A 103 0.60 -17.61 0.49
CA PRO A 103 0.98 -18.20 -0.79
C PRO A 103 -0.17 -18.00 -1.78
N LYS A 104 0.16 -17.65 -3.02
CA LYS A 104 -0.83 -17.55 -4.10
C LYS A 104 -1.32 -18.97 -4.41
N ALA A 105 -2.47 -19.34 -3.88
CA ALA A 105 -3.11 -20.61 -4.24
C ALA A 105 -3.64 -20.50 -5.68
N ALA A 106 -3.40 -21.52 -6.49
CA ALA A 106 -4.04 -21.62 -7.79
C ALA A 106 -5.57 -21.62 -7.59
N ARG A 107 -6.29 -20.83 -8.40
CA ARG A 107 -7.76 -20.76 -8.34
C ARG A 107 -8.39 -22.14 -8.55
N PHE A 108 -7.79 -22.95 -9.41
CA PHE A 108 -8.18 -24.32 -9.69
C PHE A 108 -7.04 -25.27 -9.33
N PRO A 109 -7.32 -26.36 -8.58
CA PRO A 109 -6.36 -27.45 -8.44
C PRO A 109 -5.98 -28.01 -9.82
N PRO A 110 -4.74 -28.52 -9.99
CA PRO A 110 -4.38 -29.22 -11.22
C PRO A 110 -5.31 -30.41 -11.43
N ASN A 111 -5.66 -30.64 -12.69
CA ASN A 111 -6.56 -31.72 -13.08
C ASN A 111 -5.91 -33.08 -12.75
N PRO A 112 -6.62 -34.04 -12.13
CA PRO A 112 -6.04 -35.30 -11.70
C PRO A 112 -5.60 -36.21 -12.86
N GLU A 113 -6.26 -36.15 -14.03
CA GLU A 113 -5.85 -36.90 -15.23
C GLU A 113 -5.83 -36.00 -16.48
N GLU A 114 -5.02 -36.37 -17.49
CA GLU A 114 -4.76 -35.58 -18.70
C GLU A 114 -6.03 -35.34 -19.57
N GLN A 115 -7.01 -36.23 -19.51
CA GLN A 115 -8.27 -36.16 -20.26
C GLN A 115 -9.52 -36.02 -19.38
N TRP A 116 -9.34 -35.60 -18.12
CA TRP A 116 -10.43 -35.42 -17.17
C TRP A 116 -11.20 -34.13 -17.47
N GLY A 117 -12.12 -34.21 -18.42
CA GLY A 117 -12.97 -33.09 -18.81
C GLY A 117 -13.74 -33.37 -20.11
N PRO A 118 -14.84 -32.64 -20.36
CA PRO A 118 -15.53 -32.71 -21.63
C PRO A 118 -14.55 -32.39 -22.78
N LYS A 119 -14.55 -33.24 -23.80
CA LYS A 119 -13.62 -33.15 -24.94
C LYS A 119 -13.69 -31.76 -25.57
N SER A 120 -12.54 -31.23 -25.97
CA SER A 120 -12.47 -29.92 -26.61
C SER A 120 -13.40 -29.87 -27.83
N ARG A 121 -14.04 -28.72 -28.06
CA ARG A 121 -14.96 -28.51 -29.19
C ARG A 121 -14.27 -28.91 -30.50
N ALA A 122 -14.91 -29.77 -31.29
CA ALA A 122 -14.41 -30.20 -32.59
C ALA A 122 -14.04 -28.97 -33.44
N ARG A 123 -12.78 -28.90 -33.88
CA ARG A 123 -12.32 -27.89 -34.84
C ARG A 123 -12.34 -28.52 -36.24
N PRO A 124 -12.77 -27.79 -37.29
CA PRO A 124 -12.68 -28.28 -38.65
C PRO A 124 -11.22 -28.55 -39.00
N LYS A 125 -10.95 -29.74 -39.54
CA LYS A 125 -9.60 -30.18 -39.94
C LYS A 125 -9.17 -29.33 -41.14
N LYS A 126 -8.11 -28.52 -41.00
CA LYS A 126 -7.45 -27.93 -42.18
C LYS A 126 -6.86 -29.08 -42.99
N ARG A 127 -7.20 -29.16 -44.27
CA ARG A 127 -6.63 -30.14 -45.21
C ARG A 127 -5.11 -29.98 -45.24
N PRO A 128 -4.32 -31.07 -45.30
CA PRO A 128 -2.88 -30.98 -45.54
C PRO A 128 -2.65 -30.24 -46.86
N VAL A 129 -1.83 -29.20 -46.83
CA VAL A 129 -1.19 -28.66 -48.02
C VAL A 129 0.17 -29.35 -48.06
N GLU A 130 0.37 -30.22 -49.05
CA GLU A 130 1.66 -30.90 -49.25
C GLU A 130 2.65 -29.95 -49.96
N ASP A 131 3.78 -29.78 -49.28
CA ASP A 131 5.16 -29.46 -49.63
C ASP A 131 5.56 -28.28 -50.52
N GLY A 132 6.39 -27.40 -49.92
CA GLY A 132 7.56 -26.81 -50.58
C GLY A 132 7.89 -25.36 -50.22
N THR A 133 8.88 -25.17 -49.33
CA THR A 133 9.73 -23.95 -49.10
C THR A 133 9.42 -23.13 -47.82
N PRO A 134 10.43 -22.80 -46.98
CA PRO A 134 10.22 -22.29 -45.63
C PRO A 134 9.93 -20.78 -45.63
N GLY A 135 8.72 -20.41 -45.22
CA GLY A 135 8.32 -19.03 -44.96
C GLY A 135 8.28 -18.73 -43.46
N SER A 136 9.37 -18.15 -42.97
CA SER A 136 9.52 -17.30 -41.78
C SER A 136 8.39 -17.31 -40.74
N GLN A 137 8.68 -17.87 -39.55
CA GLN A 137 7.92 -17.60 -38.34
C GLN A 137 8.15 -16.13 -37.93
N SER A 138 7.25 -15.24 -38.33
CA SER A 138 7.18 -13.89 -37.75
C SER A 138 6.65 -13.99 -36.31
N LYS A 139 7.57 -14.21 -35.37
CA LYS A 139 7.41 -13.75 -33.99
C LYS A 139 7.12 -12.25 -34.05
N LYS A 140 5.97 -11.81 -33.54
CA LYS A 140 5.77 -10.40 -33.21
C LYS A 140 6.64 -10.09 -31.98
N PRO A 141 7.66 -9.21 -32.07
CA PRO A 141 8.35 -8.71 -30.89
C PRO A 141 7.53 -7.58 -30.26
N ALA A 142 7.65 -7.47 -28.95
CA ALA A 142 7.24 -6.29 -28.19
C ALA A 142 8.09 -5.09 -28.63
N ILE A 143 7.45 -3.93 -28.76
CA ILE A 143 8.12 -2.65 -28.98
C ILE A 143 8.30 -1.96 -27.62
N ASP A 144 9.51 -2.03 -27.08
CA ASP A 144 10.01 -1.07 -26.10
C ASP A 144 10.54 0.15 -26.89
N ALA A 145 10.06 1.33 -26.53
CA ALA A 145 10.42 2.59 -27.17
C ALA A 145 11.30 3.41 -26.21
N GLU A 146 12.62 3.30 -26.36
CA GLU A 146 13.56 4.34 -25.98
C GLU A 146 14.50 4.57 -27.17
N SER A 147 14.45 5.77 -27.74
CA SER A 147 15.43 6.25 -28.71
C SER A 147 16.01 7.57 -28.20
N GLU A 148 17.23 7.49 -27.68
CA GLU A 148 18.13 8.62 -27.60
C GLU A 148 18.47 9.11 -29.01
N ILE A 149 18.35 10.42 -29.25
CA ILE A 149 19.10 11.11 -30.28
C ILE A 149 19.88 12.25 -29.63
N ALA A 150 21.21 12.12 -29.71
CA ALA A 150 22.15 13.18 -29.46
C ALA A 150 22.11 14.19 -30.60
N ALA A 151 22.10 15.49 -30.29
CA ALA A 151 23.14 16.44 -30.71
C ALA A 151 22.73 17.92 -30.45
N THR A 152 23.55 18.57 -29.61
CA THR A 152 24.05 19.96 -29.70
C THR A 152 23.07 21.14 -29.82
N SER A 153 23.03 22.00 -28.80
CA SER A 153 23.58 23.36 -28.93
C SER A 153 23.89 24.03 -27.58
N THR A 154 25.12 24.50 -27.50
CA THR A 154 25.82 25.43 -26.61
C THR A 154 24.99 26.64 -26.11
N ASN A 155 24.97 26.88 -24.79
CA ASN A 155 25.47 28.11 -24.14
C ASN A 155 25.02 28.21 -22.67
N ALA A 156 25.98 28.26 -21.73
CA ALA A 156 25.86 28.99 -20.47
C ALA A 156 27.23 29.06 -19.76
N SER A 157 27.96 30.13 -20.01
CA SER A 157 28.99 30.63 -19.10
C SER A 157 28.51 31.96 -18.55
N ALA A 158 28.08 31.98 -17.29
CA ALA A 158 28.03 33.17 -16.46
C ALA A 158 28.08 32.73 -15.00
N ALA A 159 29.19 33.07 -14.36
CA ALA A 159 29.51 32.78 -12.99
C ALA A 159 28.85 33.80 -12.02
N GLN A 160 28.80 33.39 -10.74
CA GLN A 160 29.07 34.20 -9.54
C GLN A 160 27.92 35.14 -9.04
N GLU A 161 27.56 35.31 -7.75
CA GLU A 161 28.10 34.99 -6.39
C GLU A 161 26.89 34.93 -5.40
N GLY A 162 26.89 34.20 -4.28
CA GLY A 162 27.67 34.50 -3.08
C GLY A 162 26.89 35.42 -2.13
N THR A 163 26.06 34.83 -1.26
CA THR A 163 25.45 35.49 -0.10
C THR A 163 26.54 35.76 0.94
N THR A 164 26.64 37.00 1.40
CA THR A 164 27.27 37.35 2.69
C THR A 164 26.29 38.24 3.46
N ALA A 165 26.07 37.87 4.72
CA ALA A 165 25.32 38.62 5.71
C ALA A 165 26.30 38.94 6.85
N ASP A 166 26.40 40.21 7.24
CA ASP A 166 26.87 40.74 8.55
C ASP A 166 26.62 42.26 8.50
N ASP A 167 25.68 42.82 9.26
CA ASP A 167 25.84 43.42 10.60
C ASP A 167 25.99 44.96 10.55
N ALA A 168 25.11 45.68 11.28
CA ALA A 168 25.42 46.94 11.97
C ALA A 168 24.18 47.54 12.65
N GLN A 169 24.33 47.78 13.95
CA GLN A 169 23.43 48.40 14.93
C GLN A 169 23.11 49.88 14.66
N ALA A 170 21.96 50.34 15.18
CA ALA A 170 21.83 51.38 16.23
C ALA A 170 20.36 51.75 16.46
#